data_AF-A0A7C4IRN8-F1
#
_entry.id   AF-A0A7C4IRN8-F1
#
_cell.length_a   1.000
_cell.length_b   1.000
_cell.length_c   1.000
_cell.angle_alpha   90.00
_cell.angle_beta   90.00
_cell.angle_gamma   90.00
#
_symmetry.space_group_name_H-M   'P 1'
#
loop_
_entity.id
_entity.type
_entity.pdbx_description
1 polymer ?
#
loop_
_entity_poly.entity_id
_entity_poly.type
_entity_poly.pdbx_seq_one_letter_code
_entity_poly.pdbx_strand_id
1 'polypeptide(L)'
;MMATDLHTLNSVLGATIEEQVVRTLNLIRNTWDPEEKYALYTFVRQSQTFPDVLLRKTSSDDILLGIELKGWYLLAKETEPSLRFQATSAACAKRDLIVVVPWVLGNVISGSPILFEPFVESAKYAAEYRNYHWEWIRETKQDARIEIPKGIRPYPSKNDQILDKPHSDGGGNFGRLARTGMMDSYRQKLDEVRLCGIKTIYWREFLKAFQESTTDAEARTALERLRKRVQKANDIPSPKAQAALAIVAELERLLDVDE
;
A
#
# COMPACT_ATOMS: atom_id res chain seq x y z
N MET A 1 -15.53 15.32 9.55
CA MET A 1 -14.35 14.45 9.40
C MET A 1 -13.83 14.71 8.01
N MET A 2 -12.74 15.47 7.92
CA MET A 2 -12.21 15.97 6.65
C MET A 2 -11.29 14.92 6.00
N ALA A 3 -10.96 15.08 4.72
CA ALA A 3 -10.14 14.13 3.98
C ALA A 3 -8.71 13.98 4.55
N THR A 4 -8.15 14.98 5.25
CA THR A 4 -6.86 14.82 5.96
C THR A 4 -6.96 13.95 7.20
N ASP A 5 -8.11 13.92 7.89
CA ASP A 5 -8.33 13.00 9.03
C ASP A 5 -8.15 11.54 8.58
N LEU A 6 -8.57 11.23 7.35
CA LEU A 6 -8.42 9.90 6.73
C LEU A 6 -6.96 9.50 6.49
N HIS A 7 -6.09 10.48 6.21
CA HIS A 7 -4.66 10.27 6.02
C HIS A 7 -3.92 10.09 7.36
N THR A 8 -4.32 10.83 8.40
CA THR A 8 -3.84 10.62 9.77
C THR A 8 -4.32 9.27 10.32
N LEU A 9 -5.57 8.90 10.02
CA LEU A 9 -6.14 7.58 10.27
C LEU A 9 -5.33 6.47 9.60
N ASN A 10 -4.79 6.67 8.39
CA ASN A 10 -3.97 5.67 7.72
C ASN A 10 -2.68 5.34 8.51
N SER A 11 -2.04 6.34 9.13
CA SER A 11 -0.85 6.10 9.95
C SER A 11 -1.19 5.34 11.24
N VAL A 12 -2.26 5.73 11.93
CA VAL A 12 -2.69 5.09 13.19
C VAL A 12 -3.23 3.69 12.94
N LEU A 13 -4.16 3.53 11.98
CA LEU A 13 -4.76 2.24 11.65
C LEU A 13 -3.79 1.32 10.92
N GLY A 14 -2.85 1.85 10.14
CA GLY A 14 -1.76 1.07 9.55
C GLY A 14 -0.90 0.40 10.63
N ALA A 15 -0.52 1.14 11.67
CA ALA A 15 0.21 0.58 12.81
C ALA A 15 -0.61 -0.47 13.59
N THR A 16 -1.92 -0.26 13.72
CA THR A 16 -2.84 -1.24 14.31
C THR A 16 -2.96 -2.51 13.45
N ILE A 17 -3.00 -2.37 12.12
CA ILE A 17 -3.05 -3.52 11.21
C ILE A 17 -1.79 -4.36 11.34
N GLU A 18 -0.62 -3.74 11.41
CA GLU A 18 0.63 -4.47 11.61
C GLU A 18 0.61 -5.30 12.90
N GLU A 19 0.08 -4.75 13.99
CA GLU A 19 -0.10 -5.48 15.25
C GLU A 19 -1.14 -6.61 15.14
N GLN A 20 -2.29 -6.34 14.51
CA GLN A 20 -3.34 -7.34 14.34
C GLN A 20 -2.92 -8.48 13.40
N VAL A 21 -2.07 -8.23 12.41
CA VAL A 21 -1.51 -9.28 11.54
C VAL A 21 -0.69 -10.27 12.36
N VAL A 22 0.22 -9.79 13.23
CA VAL A 22 1.04 -10.67 14.09
C VAL A 22 0.16 -11.50 15.02
N ARG A 23 -0.83 -10.86 15.65
CA ARG A 23 -1.79 -11.57 16.52
C ARG A 23 -2.57 -12.62 15.76
N THR A 24 -3.09 -12.26 14.58
CA THR A 24 -3.87 -13.16 13.73
C THR A 24 -3.04 -14.36 13.29
N LEU A 25 -1.82 -14.15 12.80
CA LEU A 25 -0.90 -15.23 12.41
C LEU A 25 -0.72 -16.23 13.55
N ASN A 26 -0.51 -15.77 14.79
CA ASN A 26 -0.41 -16.68 15.93
C ASN A 26 -1.73 -17.39 16.27
N LEU A 27 -2.89 -16.72 16.14
CA LEU A 27 -4.22 -17.30 16.39
C LEU A 27 -4.58 -18.38 15.37
N ILE A 28 -4.18 -18.22 14.10
CA ILE A 28 -4.48 -19.16 13.03
C ILE A 28 -3.40 -20.24 12.86
N ARG A 29 -2.63 -20.57 13.92
CA ARG A 29 -1.58 -21.59 13.88
C ARG A 29 -2.02 -22.90 13.23
N ASN A 30 -3.19 -23.38 13.59
CA ASN A 30 -3.74 -24.64 13.05
C ASN A 30 -3.94 -24.59 11.53
N THR A 31 -3.93 -23.39 10.91
CA THR A 31 -3.99 -23.20 9.47
C THR A 31 -2.63 -23.32 8.80
N TRP A 32 -1.56 -22.72 9.36
CA TRP A 32 -0.24 -22.69 8.70
C TRP A 32 0.78 -23.71 9.27
N ASP A 33 0.53 -24.26 10.45
CA ASP A 33 1.31 -25.35 11.07
C ASP A 33 0.37 -26.45 11.60
N PRO A 34 -0.42 -27.10 10.72
CA PRO A 34 -1.40 -28.13 11.14
C PRO A 34 -0.76 -29.39 11.73
N GLU A 35 0.52 -29.65 11.42
CA GLU A 35 1.27 -30.81 11.90
C GLU A 35 2.17 -30.49 13.11
N GLU A 36 2.05 -29.28 13.68
CA GLU A 36 2.81 -28.83 14.85
C GLU A 36 4.35 -28.90 14.69
N LYS A 37 4.86 -28.87 13.46
CA LYS A 37 6.32 -28.91 13.16
C LYS A 37 7.04 -27.69 13.73
N TYR A 38 6.31 -26.58 13.88
CA TYR A 38 6.82 -25.30 14.35
C TYR A 38 6.13 -24.85 15.64
N ALA A 39 5.66 -25.79 16.47
CA ALA A 39 4.97 -25.52 17.73
C ALA A 39 5.74 -24.58 18.67
N LEU A 40 7.08 -24.64 18.66
CA LEU A 40 7.95 -23.79 19.48
C LEU A 40 8.25 -22.41 18.87
N TYR A 41 7.77 -22.13 17.66
CA TYR A 41 7.96 -20.85 16.98
C TYR A 41 6.73 -19.97 17.13
N THR A 42 6.93 -18.67 17.32
CA THR A 42 5.86 -17.67 17.40
C THR A 42 6.21 -16.46 16.56
N PHE A 43 5.19 -15.83 15.97
CA PHE A 43 5.37 -14.54 15.31
C PHE A 43 5.54 -13.45 16.37
N VAL A 44 6.59 -12.64 16.24
CA VAL A 44 6.89 -11.50 17.11
C VAL A 44 7.18 -10.27 16.25
N ARG A 45 6.72 -9.11 16.69
CA ARG A 45 7.06 -7.84 16.04
C ARG A 45 8.45 -7.39 16.50
N GLN A 46 9.20 -6.78 15.59
CA GLN A 46 10.46 -6.11 15.87
C GLN A 46 10.32 -4.63 15.48
N SER A 47 10.72 -3.73 16.37
CA SER A 47 10.74 -2.31 16.06
C SER A 47 12.11 -1.89 15.53
N GLN A 48 12.13 -1.01 14.53
CA GLN A 48 13.32 -0.25 14.10
C GLN A 48 14.42 -1.06 13.40
N THR A 49 14.15 -2.28 12.95
CA THR A 49 15.13 -3.09 12.21
C THR A 49 14.39 -4.08 11.32
N PHE A 50 14.81 -4.20 10.07
CA PHE A 50 14.29 -5.22 9.15
C PHE A 50 14.65 -6.61 9.66
N PRO A 51 13.74 -7.59 9.57
CA PRO A 51 12.32 -7.49 9.17
C PRO A 51 11.39 -7.01 10.30
N ASP A 52 10.26 -6.39 9.96
CA ASP A 52 9.24 -5.93 10.94
C ASP A 52 8.64 -7.04 11.82
N VAL A 53 8.55 -8.26 11.30
CA VAL A 53 7.98 -9.42 11.99
C VAL A 53 8.87 -10.64 11.79
N LEU A 54 9.08 -11.41 12.86
CA LEU A 54 9.86 -12.64 12.84
C LEU A 54 9.04 -13.82 13.32
N LEU A 55 9.12 -14.94 12.61
CA LEU A 55 8.77 -16.26 13.16
C LEU A 55 10.00 -16.82 13.86
N ARG A 56 10.05 -16.62 15.19
CA ARG A 56 11.21 -16.96 16.01
C ARG A 56 10.86 -18.06 17.01
N LYS A 57 11.82 -18.94 17.29
CA LYS A 57 11.69 -19.94 18.34
C LYS A 57 11.63 -19.26 19.72
N THR A 58 10.74 -19.67 20.59
CA THR A 58 10.56 -19.01 21.91
C THR A 58 11.78 -19.17 22.83
N SER A 59 12.57 -20.23 22.64
CA SER A 59 13.68 -20.61 23.53
C SER A 59 15.07 -20.16 23.06
N SER A 60 15.19 -19.61 21.83
CA SER A 60 16.47 -19.27 21.21
C SER A 60 16.29 -18.15 20.19
N ASP A 61 17.39 -17.58 19.70
CA ASP A 61 17.36 -16.59 18.61
C ASP A 61 17.25 -17.23 17.21
N ASP A 62 16.75 -18.47 17.13
CA ASP A 62 16.53 -19.15 15.86
C ASP A 62 15.34 -18.53 15.13
N ILE A 63 15.61 -17.91 13.99
CA ILE A 63 14.61 -17.25 13.15
C ILE A 63 14.37 -18.09 11.90
N LEU A 64 13.11 -18.47 11.68
CA LEU A 64 12.69 -19.30 10.55
C LEU A 64 12.29 -18.47 9.32
N LEU A 65 11.68 -17.31 9.56
CA LEU A 65 11.08 -16.45 8.55
C LEU A 65 11.01 -15.00 9.07
N GLY A 66 11.36 -14.05 8.21
CA GLY A 66 11.05 -12.64 8.35
C GLY A 66 9.90 -12.19 7.46
N ILE A 67 9.13 -11.22 7.93
CA ILE A 67 8.13 -10.51 7.14
C ILE A 67 8.35 -9.01 7.33
N GLU A 68 8.62 -8.32 6.22
CA GLU A 68 8.51 -6.87 6.13
C GLU A 68 7.05 -6.53 5.80
N LEU A 69 6.40 -5.75 6.64
CA LEU A 69 4.95 -5.62 6.64
C LEU A 69 4.52 -4.18 6.35
N LYS A 70 3.53 -4.01 5.48
CA LYS A 70 2.95 -2.70 5.21
C LYS A 70 1.44 -2.73 5.18
N GLY A 71 0.81 -1.96 6.06
CA GLY A 71 -0.60 -1.57 5.88
C GLY A 71 -0.75 -0.54 4.75
N TRP A 72 -1.68 -0.77 3.83
CA TRP A 72 -1.98 0.17 2.74
C TRP A 72 -3.48 0.53 2.71
N TYR A 73 -3.82 1.78 3.05
CA TYR A 73 -5.18 2.26 2.84
C TYR A 73 -5.45 2.40 1.33
N LEU A 74 -6.31 1.53 0.80
CA LEU A 74 -6.50 1.37 -0.64
C LEU A 74 -7.05 2.62 -1.32
N LEU A 75 -7.80 3.46 -0.57
CA LEU A 75 -8.37 4.71 -1.07
C LEU A 75 -7.45 5.92 -0.85
N ALA A 76 -6.19 5.71 -0.46
CA ALA A 76 -5.22 6.78 -0.30
C ALA A 76 -4.94 7.52 -1.62
N LYS A 77 -4.66 8.82 -1.50
CA LYS A 77 -4.34 9.76 -2.60
C LYS A 77 -3.30 9.21 -3.59
N GLU A 78 -2.22 8.59 -3.10
CA GLU A 78 -1.12 8.16 -3.97
C GLU A 78 -1.47 6.94 -4.84
N THR A 79 -2.66 6.32 -4.68
CA THR A 79 -3.15 5.15 -5.43
C THR A 79 -2.24 3.92 -5.42
N GLU A 80 -1.14 4.01 -4.68
CA GLU A 80 -0.08 3.03 -4.54
C GLU A 80 0.38 2.98 -3.08
N PRO A 81 0.88 1.83 -2.60
CA PRO A 81 1.41 1.73 -1.26
C PRO A 81 2.69 2.57 -1.14
N SER A 82 2.84 3.26 -0.01
CA SER A 82 4.04 4.05 0.31
C SER A 82 5.21 3.18 0.79
N LEU A 83 5.21 1.88 0.48
CA LEU A 83 6.28 0.96 0.89
C LEU A 83 7.60 1.38 0.25
N ARG A 84 8.55 1.76 1.11
CA ARG A 84 9.94 2.01 0.72
C ARG A 84 10.82 0.92 1.31
N PHE A 85 11.27 0.02 0.45
CA PHE A 85 12.14 -1.09 0.84
C PHE A 85 13.54 -0.87 0.28
N GLN A 86 14.49 -0.52 1.14
CA GLN A 86 15.87 -0.21 0.76
C GLN A 86 16.89 -1.18 1.33
N ALA A 87 16.47 -2.17 2.13
CA ALA A 87 17.37 -3.18 2.65
C ALA A 87 18.06 -3.93 1.49
N THR A 88 19.34 -4.20 1.68
CA THR A 88 20.17 -4.96 0.75
C THR A 88 19.69 -6.41 0.69
N SER A 89 19.83 -7.06 -0.47
CA SER A 89 19.41 -8.46 -0.62
C SER A 89 20.18 -9.42 0.28
N ALA A 90 21.39 -9.04 0.71
CA ALA A 90 22.20 -9.79 1.67
C ALA A 90 21.61 -9.80 3.10
N ALA A 91 20.78 -8.81 3.45
CA ALA A 91 20.05 -8.78 4.71
C ALA A 91 18.82 -9.68 4.70
N CYS A 92 18.42 -10.21 3.53
CA CYS A 92 17.20 -11.01 3.38
C CYS A 92 17.55 -12.50 3.40
N ALA A 93 16.92 -13.26 4.30
CA ALA A 93 16.95 -14.71 4.23
C ALA A 93 16.09 -15.19 3.04
N LYS A 94 16.36 -16.42 2.56
CA LYS A 94 15.66 -16.99 1.40
C LYS A 94 14.13 -17.05 1.56
N ARG A 95 13.67 -17.20 2.79
CA ARG A 95 12.24 -17.36 3.11
C ARG A 95 11.55 -16.03 3.39
N ASP A 96 12.30 -14.94 3.58
CA ASP A 96 11.74 -13.65 4.00
C ASP A 96 10.80 -13.08 2.96
N LEU A 97 9.74 -12.43 3.44
CA LEU A 97 8.65 -11.93 2.60
C LEU A 97 8.46 -10.41 2.77
N ILE A 98 8.08 -9.77 1.67
CA ILE A 98 7.41 -8.47 1.66
C ILE A 98 5.92 -8.74 1.64
N VAL A 99 5.18 -8.21 2.60
CA VAL A 99 3.73 -8.37 2.71
C VAL A 99 3.08 -7.00 2.77
N VAL A 100 2.23 -6.70 1.79
CA VAL A 100 1.42 -5.47 1.78
C VAL A 100 -0.05 -5.86 1.96
N VAL A 101 -0.68 -5.36 3.02
CA VAL A 101 -2.07 -5.65 3.37
C VAL A 101 -2.93 -4.44 3.03
N PRO A 102 -3.70 -4.48 1.92
CA PRO A 102 -4.63 -3.41 1.60
C PRO A 102 -5.82 -3.45 2.54
N TRP A 103 -6.36 -2.29 2.86
CA TRP A 103 -7.54 -2.17 3.69
C TRP A 103 -8.35 -0.91 3.39
N VAL A 104 -9.64 -0.94 3.76
CA VAL A 104 -10.57 0.19 3.70
C VAL A 104 -11.51 0.18 4.91
N LEU A 105 -12.33 1.22 5.05
CA LEU A 105 -13.48 1.20 5.95
C LEU A 105 -14.72 0.70 5.17
N GLY A 106 -15.58 -0.08 5.83
CA GLY A 106 -16.70 -0.76 5.16
C GLY A 106 -17.69 0.15 4.42
N ASN A 107 -17.85 1.40 4.87
CA ASN A 107 -18.68 2.42 4.23
C ASN A 107 -17.81 3.51 3.58
N VAL A 108 -16.67 3.14 3.01
CA VAL A 108 -15.69 4.00 2.31
C VAL A 108 -14.94 4.94 3.28
N ILE A 109 -15.66 5.85 3.93
CA ILE A 109 -15.13 6.85 4.86
C ILE A 109 -15.44 6.52 6.33
N SER A 110 -16.22 5.49 6.60
CA SER A 110 -16.63 5.10 7.96
C SER A 110 -16.91 3.60 8.09
N GLY A 111 -17.16 3.13 9.31
CA GLY A 111 -17.41 1.73 9.62
C GLY A 111 -16.15 0.98 10.04
N SER A 112 -16.23 -0.34 10.09
CA SER A 112 -15.12 -1.19 10.53
C SER A 112 -14.08 -1.40 9.41
N PRO A 113 -12.79 -1.56 9.75
CA PRO A 113 -11.78 -1.93 8.78
C PRO A 113 -12.09 -3.27 8.10
N ILE A 114 -11.90 -3.31 6.78
CA ILE A 114 -11.98 -4.51 5.95
C ILE A 114 -10.60 -4.69 5.31
N LEU A 115 -10.02 -5.88 5.48
CA LEU A 115 -8.74 -6.27 4.88
C LEU A 115 -8.99 -7.00 3.56
N PHE A 116 -8.08 -6.83 2.61
CA PHE A 116 -8.05 -7.57 1.35
C PHE A 116 -6.92 -8.60 1.35
N GLU A 117 -6.98 -9.51 0.38
CA GLU A 117 -5.90 -10.45 0.10
C GLU A 117 -4.57 -9.69 -0.04
N PRO A 118 -3.53 -10.02 0.73
CA PRO A 118 -2.28 -9.28 0.72
C PRO A 118 -1.47 -9.54 -0.55
N PHE A 119 -0.67 -8.56 -0.94
CA PHE A 119 0.45 -8.78 -1.85
C PHE A 119 1.57 -9.45 -1.07
N VAL A 120 2.13 -10.52 -1.63
CA VAL A 120 3.23 -11.28 -1.02
C VAL A 120 4.29 -11.52 -2.08
N GLU A 121 5.55 -11.20 -1.75
CA GLU A 121 6.71 -11.46 -2.60
C GLU A 121 7.92 -11.80 -1.74
N SER A 122 8.90 -12.52 -2.30
CA SER A 122 10.19 -12.73 -1.64
C SER A 122 10.91 -11.40 -1.41
N ALA A 123 11.29 -11.11 -0.16
CA ALA A 123 12.01 -9.90 0.19
C ALA A 123 13.37 -9.83 -0.52
N LYS A 124 14.06 -10.97 -0.64
CA LYS A 124 15.32 -11.06 -1.35
C LYS A 124 15.17 -10.70 -2.83
N TYR A 125 14.17 -11.29 -3.50
CA TYR A 125 13.88 -10.97 -4.89
C TYR A 125 13.47 -9.50 -5.07
N ALA A 126 12.62 -8.96 -4.18
CA ALA A 126 12.21 -7.57 -4.22
C ALA A 126 13.41 -6.60 -4.10
N ALA A 127 14.39 -6.91 -3.25
CA ALA A 127 15.63 -6.12 -3.13
C ALA A 127 16.47 -6.17 -4.41
N GLU A 128 16.68 -7.37 -4.97
CA GLU A 128 17.46 -7.57 -6.19
C GLU A 128 16.78 -6.90 -7.39
N TYR A 129 15.47 -7.09 -7.56
CA TYR A 129 14.70 -6.51 -8.63
C TYR A 129 14.60 -4.98 -8.53
N ARG A 130 14.48 -4.42 -7.33
CA ARG A 130 14.56 -2.96 -7.11
C ARG A 130 15.87 -2.39 -7.68
N ASN A 131 17.00 -3.02 -7.35
CA ASN A 131 18.30 -2.56 -7.83
C ASN A 131 18.43 -2.72 -9.34
N TYR A 132 18.02 -3.87 -9.86
CA TYR A 132 18.01 -4.13 -11.31
C TYR A 132 17.14 -3.10 -12.05
N HIS A 133 15.93 -2.82 -11.55
CA HIS A 133 15.05 -1.81 -12.12
C HIS A 133 15.71 -0.44 -12.12
N TRP A 134 16.37 -0.07 -11.02
CA TRP A 134 17.02 1.22 -10.89
C TRP A 134 18.24 1.42 -11.79
N GLU A 135 19.04 0.37 -11.97
CA GLU A 135 20.26 0.42 -12.79
C GLU A 135 19.97 0.26 -14.28
N TRP A 136 18.98 -0.57 -14.65
CA TRP A 136 18.84 -1.07 -16.02
C TRP A 136 17.48 -0.82 -16.67
N ILE A 137 16.38 -0.79 -15.90
CA ILE A 137 15.03 -0.62 -16.47
C ILE A 137 14.67 0.86 -16.57
N ARG A 138 14.98 1.67 -15.54
CA ARG A 138 14.64 3.10 -15.56
C ARG A 138 15.43 3.81 -16.66
N GLU A 139 14.74 4.58 -17.49
CA GLU A 139 15.39 5.45 -18.48
C GLU A 139 15.73 6.79 -17.83
N THR A 140 17.02 7.09 -17.66
CA THR A 140 17.49 8.35 -17.07
C THR A 140 18.87 8.74 -17.58
N LYS A 141 19.19 10.04 -17.47
CA LYS A 141 20.55 10.58 -17.68
C LYS A 141 21.35 10.69 -16.39
N GLN A 142 20.73 10.45 -15.24
CA GLN A 142 21.37 10.51 -13.92
C GLN A 142 22.20 9.25 -13.65
N ASP A 143 23.17 9.36 -12.75
CA ASP A 143 23.96 8.20 -12.29
C ASP A 143 23.04 7.14 -11.65
N ALA A 144 23.00 5.96 -12.26
CA ALA A 144 22.15 4.87 -11.85
C ALA A 144 22.83 3.88 -10.89
N ARG A 145 24.11 4.07 -10.59
CA ARG A 145 24.85 3.18 -9.69
C ARG A 145 24.28 3.21 -8.27
N ILE A 146 24.46 2.07 -7.59
CA ILE A 146 24.03 1.84 -6.22
C ILE A 146 25.25 1.41 -5.39
N GLU A 147 25.42 2.05 -4.24
CA GLU A 147 26.33 1.58 -3.21
C GLU A 147 25.64 0.49 -2.38
N ILE A 148 26.21 -0.71 -2.40
CA ILE A 148 25.72 -1.89 -1.67
C ILE A 148 26.62 -2.12 -0.45
N PRO A 149 26.07 -2.19 0.78
CA PRO A 149 26.86 -2.43 1.97
C PRO A 149 27.43 -3.86 1.99
N LYS A 150 28.64 -4.00 2.54
CA LYS A 150 29.38 -5.28 2.61
C LYS A 150 29.27 -5.90 4.00
N GLY A 151 29.43 -7.23 4.08
CA GLY A 151 29.45 -7.97 5.35
C GLY A 151 28.09 -8.10 6.02
N ILE A 152 27.00 -7.79 5.31
CA ILE A 152 25.64 -7.92 5.80
C ILE A 152 25.18 -9.38 5.69
N ARG A 153 24.41 -9.82 6.68
CA ARG A 153 23.79 -11.14 6.75
C ARG A 153 22.32 -11.01 7.17
N PRO A 154 21.50 -12.06 6.99
CA PRO A 154 20.12 -12.03 7.43
C PRO A 154 19.94 -11.75 8.92
N TYR A 155 18.83 -11.09 9.23
CA TYR A 155 18.44 -10.68 10.58
C TYR A 155 19.49 -9.78 11.24
N PRO A 156 19.76 -8.61 10.63
CA PRO A 156 20.76 -7.66 11.09
C PRO A 156 20.43 -7.08 12.47
N SER A 157 21.45 -6.55 13.12
CA SER A 157 21.28 -5.73 14.32
C SER A 157 20.80 -4.31 13.95
N LYS A 158 20.22 -3.60 14.92
CA LYS A 158 19.78 -2.19 14.73
C LYS A 158 20.89 -1.25 14.25
N ASN A 159 22.16 -1.58 14.53
CA ASN A 159 23.30 -0.73 14.18
C ASN A 159 23.88 -1.04 12.79
N ASP A 160 23.42 -2.11 12.15
CA ASP A 160 23.97 -2.54 10.86
C ASP A 160 23.49 -1.60 9.75
N GLN A 161 24.42 -1.15 8.91
CA GLN A 161 24.10 -0.31 7.75
C GLN A 161 23.63 -1.20 6.60
N ILE A 162 22.34 -1.52 6.59
CA ILE A 162 21.76 -2.49 5.65
C ILE A 162 21.14 -1.88 4.40
N LEU A 163 21.12 -0.55 4.29
CA LEU A 163 20.43 0.13 3.19
C LEU A 163 21.33 0.25 1.97
N ASP A 164 20.83 -0.16 0.83
CA ASP A 164 21.40 0.18 -0.47
C ASP A 164 21.18 1.68 -0.73
N LYS A 165 22.20 2.36 -1.27
CA LYS A 165 22.18 3.81 -1.49
C LYS A 165 22.37 4.16 -2.96
N PRO A 166 21.37 4.76 -3.63
CA PRO A 166 21.53 5.21 -5.01
C PRO A 166 22.45 6.44 -5.04
N HIS A 167 23.28 6.56 -6.08
CA HIS A 167 24.12 7.75 -6.28
C HIS A 167 23.32 9.01 -6.57
N SER A 168 22.14 8.87 -7.20
CA SER A 168 21.29 10.01 -7.55
C SER A 168 19.81 9.66 -7.40
N ASP A 169 19.16 10.20 -6.36
CA ASP A 169 17.72 10.06 -6.11
C ASP A 169 17.07 11.37 -5.66
N GLY A 170 17.20 12.42 -6.48
CA GLY A 170 16.62 13.74 -6.16
C GLY A 170 15.09 13.72 -5.96
N GLY A 171 14.40 12.69 -6.45
CA GLY A 171 12.94 12.54 -6.32
C GLY A 171 12.48 11.60 -5.20
N GLY A 172 13.40 10.97 -4.45
CA GLY A 172 13.05 10.02 -3.39
C GLY A 172 12.31 8.77 -3.89
N ASN A 173 12.65 8.29 -5.08
CA ASN A 173 12.00 7.16 -5.75
C ASN A 173 12.63 5.81 -5.42
N PHE A 174 13.90 5.79 -5.00
CA PHE A 174 14.58 4.54 -4.73
C PHE A 174 13.90 3.80 -3.58
N GLY A 175 13.75 2.49 -3.76
CA GLY A 175 13.04 1.61 -2.81
C GLY A 175 11.53 1.66 -2.87
N ARG A 176 10.89 2.54 -3.65
CA ARG A 176 9.43 2.54 -3.81
C ARG A 176 9.01 1.36 -4.70
N LEU A 177 8.73 0.20 -4.10
CA LEU A 177 8.49 -1.05 -4.84
C LEU A 177 7.31 -0.97 -5.82
N ALA A 178 6.26 -0.20 -5.50
CA ALA A 178 5.14 -0.02 -6.40
C ALA A 178 5.53 0.67 -7.73
N ARG A 179 6.66 1.38 -7.79
CA ARG A 179 7.15 2.08 -8.98
C ARG A 179 8.06 1.24 -9.86
N THR A 180 8.37 0.00 -9.46
CA THR A 180 9.18 -0.91 -10.27
C THR A 180 8.34 -1.73 -11.25
N GLY A 181 7.01 -1.61 -11.18
CA GLY A 181 6.05 -2.41 -11.94
C GLY A 181 5.69 -3.76 -11.29
N MET A 182 6.42 -4.18 -10.25
CA MET A 182 6.21 -5.47 -9.58
C MET A 182 4.79 -5.65 -9.01
N MET A 183 4.12 -4.56 -8.63
CA MET A 183 2.79 -4.60 -8.03
C MET A 183 1.67 -4.22 -9.01
N ASP A 184 1.96 -3.96 -10.29
CA ASP A 184 0.99 -3.34 -11.20
C ASP A 184 -0.24 -4.21 -11.43
N SER A 185 -0.05 -5.49 -11.73
CA SER A 185 -1.15 -6.45 -11.93
C SER A 185 -1.99 -6.60 -10.66
N TYR A 186 -1.35 -6.59 -9.49
CA TYR A 186 -2.02 -6.68 -8.20
C TYR A 186 -2.85 -5.41 -7.90
N ARG A 187 -2.32 -4.23 -8.19
CA ARG A 187 -3.05 -2.96 -8.07
C ARG A 187 -4.26 -2.92 -9.01
N GLN A 188 -4.10 -3.34 -10.26
CA GLN A 188 -5.20 -3.42 -11.22
C GLN A 188 -6.33 -4.35 -10.73
N LYS A 189 -6.00 -5.45 -10.06
CA LYS A 189 -7.02 -6.31 -9.42
C LYS A 189 -7.81 -5.57 -8.34
N LEU A 190 -7.14 -4.76 -7.52
CA LEU A 190 -7.79 -4.01 -6.43
C LEU A 190 -8.68 -2.87 -6.93
N ASP A 191 -8.38 -2.34 -8.12
CA ASP A 191 -9.19 -1.31 -8.79
C ASP A 191 -10.60 -1.79 -9.12
N GLU A 192 -10.73 -3.09 -9.36
CA GLU A 192 -11.97 -3.77 -9.74
C GLU A 192 -12.83 -4.21 -8.54
N VAL A 193 -12.26 -4.22 -7.33
CA VAL A 193 -13.00 -4.50 -6.09
C VAL A 193 -14.14 -3.49 -5.93
N ARG A 194 -15.32 -3.97 -5.51
CA ARG A 194 -16.49 -3.10 -5.30
C ARG A 194 -16.68 -2.79 -3.82
N LEU A 195 -16.71 -1.50 -3.50
CA LEU A 195 -17.08 -0.96 -2.20
C LEU A 195 -18.44 -0.26 -2.34
N CYS A 196 -19.42 -0.64 -1.53
CA CYS A 196 -20.79 -0.13 -1.65
C CYS A 196 -21.35 -0.23 -3.10
N GLY A 197 -21.00 -1.31 -3.82
CA GLY A 197 -21.42 -1.54 -5.20
C GLY A 197 -20.64 -0.79 -6.29
N ILE A 198 -19.70 0.09 -5.92
CA ILE A 198 -18.90 0.91 -6.83
C ILE A 198 -17.44 0.44 -6.82
N LYS A 199 -16.81 0.34 -8.00
CA LYS A 199 -15.40 -0.07 -8.10
C LYS A 199 -14.47 0.91 -7.36
N THR A 200 -13.44 0.38 -6.72
CA THR A 200 -12.42 1.14 -5.97
C THR A 200 -11.81 2.27 -6.80
N ILE A 201 -11.54 2.04 -8.09
CA ILE A 201 -10.97 3.07 -8.97
C ILE A 201 -11.83 4.35 -9.01
N TYR A 202 -13.16 4.21 -9.06
CA TYR A 202 -14.08 5.34 -9.09
C TYR A 202 -14.15 6.04 -7.73
N TRP A 203 -14.06 5.31 -6.63
CA TRP A 203 -13.95 5.91 -5.30
C TRP A 203 -12.69 6.75 -5.15
N ARG A 204 -11.55 6.28 -5.68
CA ARG A 204 -10.31 7.07 -5.65
C ARG A 204 -10.37 8.28 -6.56
N GLU A 205 -10.95 8.16 -7.75
CA GLU A 205 -11.19 9.30 -8.64
C GLU A 205 -12.05 10.37 -7.93
N PHE A 206 -13.12 9.93 -7.26
CA PHE A 206 -14.01 10.81 -6.50
C PHE A 206 -13.27 11.49 -5.34
N LEU A 207 -12.63 10.72 -4.45
CA LEU A 207 -11.91 11.27 -3.29
C LEU A 207 -10.73 12.17 -3.70
N LYS A 208 -10.13 11.94 -4.87
CA LYS A 208 -9.09 12.81 -5.42
C LYS A 208 -9.63 14.14 -5.92
N ALA A 209 -10.88 14.18 -6.39
CA ALA A 209 -11.53 15.38 -6.90
C ALA A 209 -12.00 16.34 -5.79
N PHE A 210 -12.12 15.88 -4.53
CA PHE A 210 -12.65 16.66 -3.41
C PHE A 210 -11.69 16.64 -2.21
N GLN A 211 -10.42 16.97 -2.43
CA GLN A 211 -9.42 17.03 -1.36
C GLN A 211 -9.35 18.45 -0.77
N GLU A 212 -8.79 18.62 0.43
CA GLU A 212 -8.70 19.94 1.08
C GLU A 212 -7.89 20.98 0.30
N SER A 213 -6.94 20.54 -0.52
CA SER A 213 -6.18 21.44 -1.40
C SER A 213 -6.93 21.80 -2.68
N THR A 214 -8.10 21.22 -2.91
CA THR A 214 -8.92 21.46 -4.09
C THR A 214 -9.68 22.76 -3.90
N THR A 215 -9.40 23.74 -4.75
CA THR A 215 -10.19 24.97 -4.83
C THR A 215 -11.58 24.69 -5.40
N ASP A 216 -12.56 25.54 -5.10
CA ASP A 216 -13.91 25.41 -5.68
C ASP A 216 -13.89 25.35 -7.21
N ALA A 217 -12.98 26.08 -7.84
CA ALA A 217 -12.78 26.05 -9.29
C ALA A 217 -12.34 24.67 -9.81
N GLU A 218 -11.43 24.00 -9.08
CA GLU A 218 -10.97 22.65 -9.40
C GLU A 218 -12.05 21.60 -9.13
N ALA A 219 -12.81 21.74 -8.03
CA ALA A 219 -13.93 20.87 -7.70
C ALA A 219 -15.03 20.95 -8.78
N ARG A 220 -15.40 22.17 -9.21
CA ARG A 220 -16.34 22.40 -10.32
C ARG A 220 -15.83 21.82 -11.63
N THR A 221 -14.53 21.96 -11.91
CA THR A 221 -13.92 21.35 -13.11
C THR A 221 -14.01 19.83 -13.07
N ALA A 222 -13.82 19.21 -11.90
CA ALA A 222 -13.95 17.77 -11.74
C ALA A 222 -15.41 17.29 -11.90
N LEU A 223 -16.37 18.01 -11.32
CA LEU A 223 -17.81 17.76 -11.48
C LEU A 223 -18.24 17.88 -12.95
N GLU A 224 -17.77 18.90 -13.66
CA GLU A 224 -18.10 19.10 -15.07
C GLU A 224 -17.49 17.99 -15.96
N ARG A 225 -16.29 17.50 -15.63
CA ARG A 225 -15.72 16.31 -16.29
C ARG A 225 -16.56 15.06 -16.04
N LEU A 226 -17.07 14.88 -14.82
CA LEU A 226 -17.97 13.77 -14.50
C LEU A 226 -19.29 13.88 -15.27
N ARG A 227 -19.93 15.07 -15.30
CA ARG A 227 -21.12 15.34 -16.10
C ARG A 227 -20.92 14.98 -17.57
N LYS A 228 -19.83 15.47 -18.19
CA LYS A 228 -19.49 15.17 -19.59
C LYS A 228 -19.28 13.68 -19.85
N ARG A 229 -18.67 12.94 -18.91
CA ARG A 229 -18.51 11.48 -19.03
C ARG A 229 -19.85 10.75 -19.01
N VAL A 230 -20.77 11.14 -18.11
CA VAL A 230 -22.12 10.53 -18.04
C VAL A 230 -22.93 10.82 -19.29
N GLN A 231 -22.85 12.04 -19.82
CA GLN A 231 -23.52 12.45 -21.07
C GLN A 231 -22.94 11.74 -22.30
N LYS A 232 -21.61 11.62 -22.40
CA LYS A 232 -20.95 10.95 -23.54
C LYS A 232 -21.13 9.43 -23.54
N ALA A 233 -21.34 8.81 -22.38
CA ALA A 233 -21.53 7.37 -22.27
C ALA A 233 -22.95 6.91 -22.65
N ASN A 234 -23.90 7.82 -22.85
CA ASN A 234 -25.29 7.49 -23.14
C ASN A 234 -25.88 8.49 -24.15
N ASP A 235 -25.95 8.10 -25.43
CA ASP A 235 -26.73 8.84 -26.44
C ASP A 235 -28.25 8.79 -26.16
N ILE A 236 -28.69 7.90 -25.27
CA ILE A 236 -30.10 7.76 -24.82
C ILE A 236 -30.12 7.79 -23.28
N PRO A 237 -30.89 8.68 -22.64
CA PRO A 237 -30.90 8.82 -21.18
C PRO A 237 -31.40 7.55 -20.50
N SER A 238 -30.49 6.79 -19.89
CA SER A 238 -30.85 5.68 -19.01
C SER A 238 -31.23 6.20 -17.61
N PRO A 239 -32.10 5.49 -16.85
CA PRO A 239 -32.43 5.87 -15.47
C PRO A 239 -31.20 6.06 -14.57
N LYS A 240 -30.13 5.28 -14.82
CA LYS A 240 -28.84 5.42 -14.13
C LYS A 240 -28.10 6.70 -14.51
N ALA A 241 -28.14 7.09 -15.79
CA ALA A 241 -27.53 8.34 -16.26
C ALA A 241 -28.25 9.56 -15.65
N GLN A 242 -29.58 9.53 -15.58
CA GLN A 242 -30.37 10.60 -14.95
C GLN A 242 -30.08 10.70 -13.45
N ALA A 243 -30.04 9.57 -12.73
CA ALA A 243 -29.68 9.56 -11.31
C ALA A 243 -28.25 10.10 -11.07
N ALA A 244 -27.29 9.73 -11.92
CA ALA A 244 -25.93 10.24 -11.82
C ALA A 244 -25.84 11.75 -12.08
N LEU A 245 -26.57 12.27 -13.07
CA LEU A 245 -26.65 13.71 -13.35
C LEU A 245 -27.32 14.48 -12.21
N ALA A 246 -28.34 13.92 -11.57
CA ALA A 246 -28.98 14.50 -10.40
C ALA A 246 -28.02 14.59 -9.21
N ILE A 247 -27.23 13.54 -8.96
CA ILE A 247 -26.19 13.56 -7.92
C ILE A 247 -25.13 14.62 -8.21
N VAL A 248 -24.67 14.72 -9.47
CA VAL A 248 -23.69 15.76 -9.86
C VAL A 248 -24.25 17.16 -9.63
N ALA A 249 -25.51 17.40 -10.00
CA ALA A 249 -26.16 18.68 -9.78
C ALA A 249 -26.30 19.02 -8.28
N GLU A 250 -26.58 18.03 -7.43
CA GLU A 250 -26.64 18.22 -5.98
C GLU A 250 -25.25 18.52 -5.40
N LEU A 251 -24.20 17.83 -5.85
CA LEU A 251 -22.83 18.13 -5.46
C LEU A 251 -22.40 19.54 -5.87
N GLU A 252 -22.81 20.01 -7.06
CA GLU A 252 -22.58 21.40 -7.49
C GLU A 252 -23.30 22.40 -6.57
N ARG A 253 -24.56 22.13 -6.23
CA ARG A 253 -25.31 22.95 -5.26
C ARG A 253 -24.60 23.05 -3.93
N LEU A 254 -24.05 21.94 -3.42
CA LEU A 254 -23.33 21.92 -2.15
C LEU A 254 -22.03 22.74 -2.18
N LEU A 255 -21.43 22.99 -3.35
CA LEU A 255 -20.30 23.92 -3.50
C LEU A 255 -20.73 25.39 -3.51
N ASP A 256 -22.03 25.68 -3.67
CA ASP A 256 -22.60 27.02 -3.59
C ASP A 256 -23.19 27.33 -2.19
N VAL A 257 -23.20 26.34 -1.29
CA VAL A 257 -23.60 26.55 0.10
C VAL A 257 -22.43 27.18 0.84
N ASP A 258 -22.36 28.50 0.82
CA ASP A 258 -21.53 29.25 1.77
C ASP A 258 -22.00 28.95 3.21
N GLU A 259 -21.08 28.60 4.10
CA GLU A 259 -21.23 28.88 5.54
C GLU A 259 -20.91 30.35 5.83
#